data_AF-A0A4R9FL40-F1
#
_entry.id   AF-A0A4R9FL40-F1
#
_cell.length_a   1.000
_cell.length_b   1.000
_cell.length_c   1.000
_cell.angle_alpha   90.00
_cell.angle_beta   90.00
_cell.angle_gamma   90.00
#
_symmetry.space_group_name_H-M   'P 1'
#
loop_
_entity.id
_entity.type
_entity.pdbx_description
1 polymer ?
#
loop_
_entity_poly.entity_id
_entity_poly.type
_entity_poly.pdbx_seq_one_letter_code
_entity_poly.pdbx_strand_id
1 'polypeptide(L)'
;MESSSFSPKRILTLLLILIVNVSLFSQEQVLPEMPALDPVKPQKQDRPKPRIFRYNRLTIQEDPYKAPSSIPRDFVPPQNSTLLFSTELKSDRLLENKESIVVFKSSFSKQVLETYYEILIFNLNHKMLQNQKTDAKSLYLVEVFGRKTVAISIVPSEKGSLVKLFHRTSGGF
;
A
#
# COMPACT_ATOMS: atom_id res chain seq x y z
N MET A 1 13.75 22.19 -46.79
CA MET A 1 14.65 21.13 -47.29
C MET A 1 16.04 21.71 -47.37
N GLU A 2 16.89 21.43 -46.39
CA GLU A 2 18.34 21.63 -46.51
C GLU A 2 18.98 20.39 -45.86
N SER A 3 19.54 19.53 -46.69
CA SER A 3 20.26 18.33 -46.27
C SER A 3 21.68 18.72 -45.88
N SER A 4 21.99 18.66 -44.59
CA SER A 4 23.36 18.80 -44.11
C SER A 4 24.18 17.61 -44.61
N SER A 5 25.04 17.84 -45.60
CA SER A 5 26.02 16.88 -46.10
C SER A 5 26.99 16.49 -44.98
N PHE A 6 26.83 15.28 -44.45
CA PHE A 6 27.75 14.68 -43.47
C PHE A 6 29.01 14.20 -44.21
N SER A 7 30.14 14.87 -43.96
CA SER A 7 31.41 14.45 -44.58
C SER A 7 31.99 13.22 -43.87
N PRO A 8 32.47 12.20 -44.62
CA PRO A 8 32.99 10.96 -44.04
C PRO A 8 34.25 11.19 -43.17
N LYS A 9 34.93 12.32 -43.34
CA LYS A 9 36.08 12.72 -42.53
C LYS A 9 35.71 13.05 -41.08
N ARG A 10 34.48 13.52 -40.83
CA ARG A 10 33.96 13.81 -39.47
C ARG A 10 33.62 12.53 -38.71
N ILE A 11 33.14 11.50 -39.42
CA ILE A 11 32.84 10.19 -38.83
C ILE A 11 34.15 9.50 -38.42
N LEU A 12 35.18 9.56 -39.27
CA LEU A 12 36.47 8.95 -38.99
C LEU A 12 37.18 9.61 -37.80
N THR A 13 37.09 10.94 -37.65
CA THR A 13 37.63 11.64 -36.47
C THR A 13 36.89 11.28 -35.20
N LEU A 14 35.55 11.15 -35.24
CA LEU A 14 34.75 10.71 -34.10
C LEU A 14 35.07 9.27 -33.68
N LEU A 15 35.28 8.37 -34.64
CA LEU A 15 35.68 6.99 -34.39
C LEU A 15 37.08 6.90 -33.78
N LEU A 16 38.02 7.73 -34.25
CA LEU A 16 39.38 7.75 -33.72
C LEU A 16 39.41 8.27 -32.27
N ILE A 17 38.60 9.29 -31.95
CA ILE A 17 38.46 9.81 -30.58
C ILE A 17 37.86 8.74 -29.65
N LEU A 18 36.92 7.93 -30.15
CA LEU A 18 36.31 6.87 -29.35
C LEU A 18 37.30 5.73 -29.04
N ILE A 19 38.17 5.38 -29.99
CA ILE A 19 39.16 4.30 -29.82
C ILE A 19 40.30 4.72 -28.89
N VAL A 20 40.75 5.98 -28.93
CA VAL A 20 41.84 6.48 -28.07
C VAL A 20 41.40 6.61 -26.60
N ASN A 21 40.10 6.80 -26.33
CA ASN A 21 39.58 6.93 -24.96
C ASN A 21 39.28 5.59 -24.26
N VAL A 22 39.32 4.44 -24.95
CA VAL A 22 39.05 3.14 -24.32
C VAL A 22 40.12 2.80 -23.26
N SER A 23 41.36 3.23 -23.49
CA SER A 23 42.49 2.99 -22.58
C SER A 23 42.41 3.77 -21.26
N LEU A 24 41.62 4.86 -21.20
CA LEU A 24 41.37 5.62 -19.97
C LEU A 24 40.33 4.96 -19.06
N PHE A 25 39.52 4.03 -19.59
CA PHE A 25 38.48 3.32 -18.84
C PHE A 25 38.92 1.93 -18.33
N SER A 26 40.16 1.53 -18.59
CA SER A 26 40.72 0.23 -18.16
C SER A 26 41.60 0.32 -16.91
N GLN A 27 41.45 1.39 -16.12
CA GLN A 27 41.96 1.37 -14.75
C GLN A 27 41.01 0.54 -13.89
N GLU A 28 41.51 -0.60 -13.39
CA GLU A 28 40.91 -1.30 -12.26
C GLU A 28 40.76 -0.31 -11.11
N GLN A 29 39.55 0.21 -10.93
CA GLN A 29 39.18 0.93 -9.73
C GLN A 29 39.15 -0.10 -8.60
N VAL A 30 40.26 -0.19 -7.84
CA VAL A 30 40.25 -0.86 -6.55
C VAL A 30 39.29 -0.07 -5.68
N LEU A 31 38.06 -0.58 -5.56
CA LEU A 31 37.05 -0.01 -4.68
C LEU A 31 37.66 0.08 -3.27
N PRO A 32 37.57 1.22 -2.58
CA PRO A 32 37.87 1.28 -1.16
C PRO A 32 36.98 0.25 -0.45
N GLU A 33 37.57 -0.68 0.30
CA GLU A 33 36.81 -1.56 1.18
C GLU A 33 36.05 -0.68 2.16
N MET A 34 34.74 -0.53 1.93
CA MET A 34 33.87 0.10 2.91
C MET A 34 33.92 -0.78 4.17
N PRO A 35 34.09 -0.20 5.37
CA PRO A 35 34.02 -0.98 6.59
C PRO A 35 32.69 -1.73 6.59
N ALA A 36 32.75 -3.05 6.71
CA ALA A 36 31.57 -3.88 6.83
C ALA A 36 30.81 -3.42 8.08
N LEU A 37 29.81 -2.57 7.89
CA LEU A 37 28.82 -2.30 8.92
C LEU A 37 28.13 -3.63 9.16
N ASP A 38 28.41 -4.25 10.31
CA ASP A 38 27.61 -5.37 10.80
C ASP A 38 26.14 -4.99 10.62
N PRO A 39 25.31 -5.87 10.02
CA PRO A 39 23.91 -5.56 9.81
C PRO A 39 23.31 -5.24 11.18
N VAL A 40 22.98 -3.96 11.40
CA VAL A 40 22.32 -3.51 12.61
C VAL A 40 21.07 -4.36 12.75
N LYS A 41 21.12 -5.31 13.69
CA LYS A 41 20.01 -6.22 13.97
C LYS A 41 18.82 -5.30 14.25
N PRO A 42 17.76 -5.29 13.41
CA PRO A 42 16.65 -4.40 13.66
C PRO A 42 16.14 -4.73 15.05
N GLN A 43 16.15 -3.74 15.95
CA GLN A 43 15.58 -3.90 17.28
C GLN A 43 14.16 -4.42 17.07
N LYS A 44 13.93 -5.69 17.45
CA LYS A 44 12.59 -6.27 17.41
C LYS A 44 11.78 -5.45 18.40
N GLN A 45 10.99 -4.51 17.90
CA GLN A 45 9.91 -3.91 18.66
C GLN A 45 9.08 -5.07 19.22
N ASP A 46 8.96 -5.15 20.54
CA ASP A 46 8.12 -6.12 21.24
C ASP A 46 6.66 -5.80 20.92
N ARG A 47 6.21 -6.21 19.74
CA ARG A 47 4.80 -6.18 19.36
C ARG A 47 4.15 -7.43 19.94
N PRO A 48 2.96 -7.30 20.55
CA PRO A 48 2.21 -8.46 21.02
C PRO A 48 2.04 -9.45 19.86
N LYS A 49 2.24 -10.74 20.17
CA LYS A 49 2.04 -11.80 19.19
C LYS A 49 0.54 -11.88 18.87
N PRO A 50 0.13 -11.86 17.59
CA PRO A 50 -1.26 -11.94 17.22
C PRO A 50 -1.91 -13.20 17.77
N ARG A 51 -3.12 -13.06 18.31
CA ARG A 51 -3.94 -14.20 18.72
C ARG A 51 -4.87 -14.54 17.58
N ILE A 52 -4.81 -15.78 17.12
CA ILE A 52 -5.54 -16.24 15.94
C ILE A 52 -6.53 -17.31 16.36
N PHE A 53 -7.81 -17.06 16.10
CA PHE A 53 -8.90 -18.00 16.32
C PHE A 53 -9.47 -18.41 14.97
N ARG A 54 -9.70 -19.71 14.79
CA ARG A 54 -10.22 -20.27 13.53
C ARG A 54 -11.44 -21.11 13.82
N TYR A 55 -12.54 -20.76 13.18
CA TYR A 55 -13.82 -21.46 13.27
C TYR A 55 -14.32 -21.73 11.85
N ASN A 56 -14.19 -22.98 11.39
CA ASN A 56 -14.48 -23.37 10.01
C ASN A 56 -13.75 -22.47 8.99
N ARG A 57 -14.50 -21.63 8.27
CA ARG A 57 -14.01 -20.70 7.25
C ARG A 57 -13.78 -19.27 7.75
N LEU A 58 -14.07 -19.02 9.03
CA LEU A 58 -13.88 -17.74 9.68
C LEU A 58 -12.54 -17.75 10.42
N THR A 59 -11.66 -16.83 10.07
CA THR A 59 -10.46 -16.52 10.83
C THR A 59 -10.66 -15.19 11.53
N ILE A 60 -10.33 -15.13 12.81
CA ILE A 60 -10.36 -13.93 13.66
C ILE A 60 -8.93 -13.71 14.16
N GLN A 61 -8.44 -12.47 14.10
CA GLN A 61 -7.13 -12.10 14.60
C GLN A 61 -7.25 -10.88 15.53
N GLU A 62 -6.68 -11.01 16.72
CA GLU A 62 -6.40 -9.88 17.62
C GLU A 62 -4.95 -9.45 17.42
N ASP A 63 -4.72 -8.13 17.42
CA ASP A 63 -3.42 -7.49 17.17
C ASP A 63 -2.72 -8.01 15.89
N PRO A 64 -3.40 -8.03 14.73
CA PRO A 64 -2.83 -8.62 13.52
C PRO A 64 -1.64 -7.82 13.00
N TYR A 65 -0.63 -8.51 12.46
CA TYR A 65 0.53 -7.85 11.84
C TYR A 65 0.17 -7.06 10.57
N LYS A 66 -0.87 -7.48 9.86
CA LYS A 66 -1.31 -6.89 8.59
C LYS A 66 -2.83 -7.01 8.41
N ALA A 67 -3.38 -6.13 7.59
CA ALA A 67 -4.77 -6.23 7.16
C ALA A 67 -4.97 -7.49 6.28
N PRO A 68 -6.20 -8.05 6.24
CA PRO A 68 -6.60 -9.07 5.29
C PRO A 68 -6.28 -8.68 3.85
N SER A 69 -5.89 -9.65 3.03
CA SER A 69 -5.54 -9.41 1.62
C SER A 69 -6.72 -8.92 0.76
N SER A 70 -7.95 -9.09 1.23
CA SER A 70 -9.16 -8.57 0.58
C SER A 70 -9.37 -7.08 0.78
N ILE A 71 -8.77 -6.48 1.81
CA ILE A 71 -8.80 -5.04 2.01
C ILE A 71 -7.66 -4.45 1.16
N PRO A 72 -7.94 -3.51 0.23
CA PRO A 72 -6.87 -2.87 -0.52
C PRO A 72 -5.91 -2.17 0.44
N ARG A 73 -4.59 -2.32 0.20
CA ARG A 73 -3.55 -1.87 1.13
C ARG A 73 -3.69 -0.38 1.48
N ASP A 74 -4.02 0.44 0.49
CA ASP A 74 -4.13 1.89 0.65
C ASP A 74 -5.33 2.29 1.52
N PHE A 75 -6.29 1.41 1.79
CA PHE A 75 -7.40 1.75 2.70
C PHE A 75 -6.96 1.77 4.16
N VAL A 76 -5.77 1.26 4.49
CA VAL A 76 -5.14 1.38 5.79
C VAL A 76 -3.92 2.28 5.65
N PRO A 77 -3.95 3.53 6.15
CA PRO A 77 -2.80 4.43 6.08
C PRO A 77 -1.55 3.74 6.65
N PRO A 78 -0.45 3.63 5.89
CA PRO A 78 0.68 2.76 6.25
C PRO A 78 1.46 3.27 7.47
N GLN A 79 1.38 4.57 7.74
CA GLN A 79 2.00 5.21 8.90
C GLN A 79 0.89 5.58 9.89
N ASN A 80 1.21 5.58 11.18
CA ASN A 80 0.30 5.98 12.26
C ASN A 80 -0.96 5.12 12.46
N SER A 81 -1.05 3.96 11.82
CA SER A 81 -2.14 3.01 12.03
C SER A 81 -1.68 1.83 12.87
N THR A 82 -2.42 1.53 13.93
CA THR A 82 -2.26 0.32 14.75
C THR A 82 -3.48 -0.57 14.56
N LEU A 83 -3.29 -1.73 13.92
CA LEU A 83 -4.34 -2.71 13.74
C LEU A 83 -4.70 -3.33 15.09
N LEU A 84 -5.99 -3.39 15.39
CA LEU A 84 -6.49 -3.96 16.65
C LEU A 84 -7.12 -5.33 16.41
N PHE A 85 -7.84 -5.47 15.31
CA PHE A 85 -8.69 -6.62 15.05
C PHE A 85 -8.87 -6.83 13.56
N SER A 86 -8.89 -8.08 13.12
CA SER A 86 -9.30 -8.42 11.76
C SER A 86 -10.09 -9.73 11.71
N THR A 87 -10.92 -9.86 10.68
CA THR A 87 -11.59 -11.12 10.33
C THR A 87 -11.48 -11.40 8.85
N GLU A 88 -11.46 -12.69 8.51
CA GLU A 88 -11.52 -13.19 7.14
C GLU A 88 -12.50 -14.35 7.08
N LEU A 89 -13.57 -14.19 6.30
CA LEU A 89 -14.51 -15.24 5.97
C LEU A 89 -14.25 -15.73 4.55
N LYS A 90 -13.93 -17.02 4.42
CA LYS A 90 -13.64 -17.66 3.13
C LYS A 90 -14.91 -18.20 2.47
N SER A 91 -15.00 -18.10 1.15
CA SER A 91 -16.06 -18.74 0.34
C SER A 91 -15.92 -20.27 0.37
N ASP A 92 -17.01 -20.98 0.05
CA ASP A 92 -17.01 -22.46 0.02
C ASP A 92 -16.18 -23.01 -1.13
N ARG A 93 -16.23 -22.33 -2.29
CA ARG A 93 -15.86 -22.93 -3.58
C ARG A 93 -14.44 -22.63 -4.02
N LEU A 94 -13.84 -21.51 -3.58
CA LEU A 94 -12.58 -21.01 -4.13
C LEU A 94 -11.56 -20.54 -3.07
N LEU A 95 -11.82 -20.72 -1.77
CA LEU A 95 -10.99 -20.18 -0.67
C LEU A 95 -10.71 -18.65 -0.82
N GLU A 96 -11.56 -17.96 -1.57
CA GLU A 96 -11.51 -16.52 -1.73
C GLU A 96 -12.13 -15.83 -0.52
N ASN A 97 -11.67 -14.64 -0.19
CA ASN A 97 -12.27 -13.83 0.87
C ASN A 97 -13.64 -13.34 0.40
N LYS A 98 -14.70 -13.89 1.01
CA LYS A 98 -16.07 -13.43 0.83
C LYS A 98 -16.27 -12.11 1.55
N GLU A 99 -15.87 -12.08 2.82
CA GLU A 99 -16.00 -10.92 3.70
C GLU A 99 -14.75 -10.77 4.56
N SER A 100 -14.41 -9.53 4.90
CA SER A 100 -13.33 -9.25 5.83
C SER A 100 -13.58 -7.96 6.58
N ILE A 101 -13.18 -7.93 7.85
CA ILE A 101 -13.23 -6.74 8.69
C ILE A 101 -11.82 -6.40 9.12
N VAL A 102 -11.52 -5.11 9.17
CA VAL A 102 -10.35 -4.57 9.87
C VAL A 102 -10.78 -3.43 10.77
N VAL A 103 -10.26 -3.42 11.99
CA VAL A 103 -10.40 -2.31 12.92
C VAL A 103 -9.00 -1.83 13.28
N PHE A 104 -8.75 -0.54 13.16
CA PHE A 104 -7.48 0.06 13.50
C PHE A 104 -7.65 1.43 14.15
N LYS A 105 -6.71 1.77 15.02
CA LYS A 105 -6.54 3.13 15.53
C LYS A 105 -5.59 3.88 14.63
N SER A 106 -5.94 5.11 14.28
CA SER A 106 -5.09 6.04 13.57
C SER A 106 -4.81 7.25 14.46
N SER A 107 -3.59 7.77 14.44
CA SER A 107 -3.28 9.03 15.12
C SER A 107 -3.87 10.26 14.39
N PHE A 108 -4.36 10.09 13.16
CA PHE A 108 -4.97 11.17 12.40
C PHE A 108 -6.37 11.50 12.92
N SER A 109 -6.72 12.79 12.87
CA SER A 109 -8.06 13.25 13.22
C SER A 109 -9.10 12.75 12.20
N LYS A 110 -10.38 12.79 12.60
CA LYS A 110 -11.50 12.38 11.75
C LYS A 110 -11.47 13.12 10.41
N GLN A 111 -11.29 14.44 10.45
CA GLN A 111 -11.26 15.30 9.26
C GLN A 111 -10.12 14.93 8.31
N VAL A 112 -8.92 14.64 8.83
CA VAL A 112 -7.78 14.23 8.00
C VAL A 112 -8.07 12.89 7.31
N LEU A 113 -8.68 11.94 8.02
CA LEU A 113 -9.05 10.65 7.43
C LEU A 113 -10.18 10.75 6.43
N GLU A 114 -11.15 11.64 6.65
CA GLU A 114 -12.20 11.92 5.66
C GLU A 114 -11.60 12.40 4.35
N THR A 115 -10.75 13.44 4.40
CA THR A 115 -10.03 13.95 3.23
C THR A 115 -9.18 12.88 2.58
N TYR A 116 -8.47 12.08 3.39
CA TYR A 116 -7.66 10.96 2.90
C TYR A 116 -8.48 9.97 2.06
N TYR A 117 -9.61 9.51 2.60
CA TYR A 117 -10.44 8.54 1.89
C TYR A 117 -11.11 9.14 0.67
N GLU A 118 -11.56 10.40 0.72
CA GLU A 118 -12.15 11.08 -0.44
C GLU A 118 -11.15 11.21 -1.59
N ILE A 119 -9.90 11.60 -1.30
CA ILE A 119 -8.81 11.66 -2.27
C ILE A 119 -8.50 10.27 -2.83
N LEU A 120 -8.39 9.26 -1.95
CA LEU A 120 -8.09 7.88 -2.34
C LEU A 120 -9.17 7.33 -3.27
N ILE A 121 -10.44 7.51 -2.91
CA ILE A 121 -11.58 7.01 -3.69
C ILE A 121 -11.59 7.68 -5.08
N PHE A 122 -11.39 8.99 -5.13
CA PHE A 122 -11.33 9.75 -6.38
C PHE A 122 -10.16 9.30 -7.27
N ASN A 123 -8.94 9.26 -6.71
CA ASN A 123 -7.73 8.96 -7.47
C ASN A 123 -7.69 7.51 -7.99
N LEU A 124 -8.28 6.57 -7.25
CA LEU A 124 -8.38 5.17 -7.66
C LEU A 124 -9.60 4.89 -8.53
N ASN A 125 -10.35 5.93 -8.93
CA ASN A 125 -11.56 5.84 -9.74
C ASN A 125 -12.59 4.85 -9.15
N HIS A 126 -12.71 4.85 -7.81
CA HIS A 126 -13.71 4.09 -7.10
C HIS A 126 -15.03 4.86 -7.06
N LYS A 127 -16.15 4.14 -7.06
CA LYS A 127 -17.47 4.76 -7.07
C LYS A 127 -17.98 4.92 -5.65
N MET A 128 -18.21 6.16 -5.24
CA MET A 128 -18.90 6.45 -3.98
C MET A 128 -20.39 6.10 -4.12
N LEU A 129 -20.87 5.13 -3.34
CA LEU A 129 -22.28 4.73 -3.31
C LEU A 129 -23.07 5.53 -2.26
N GLN A 130 -22.45 5.79 -1.11
CA GLN A 130 -23.05 6.55 -0.01
C GLN A 130 -21.98 7.27 0.81
N ASN A 131 -22.31 8.47 1.27
CA ASN A 131 -21.48 9.25 2.20
C ASN A 131 -22.41 9.88 3.25
N GLN A 132 -22.07 9.71 4.53
CA GLN A 132 -22.73 10.37 5.65
C GLN A 132 -21.68 10.87 6.63
N LYS A 133 -21.64 12.17 6.88
CA LYS A 133 -20.75 12.79 7.86
C LYS A 133 -21.55 13.43 8.97
N THR A 134 -21.13 13.17 10.20
CA THR A 134 -21.63 13.80 11.42
C THR A 134 -20.45 14.10 12.33
N ASP A 135 -20.66 14.92 13.37
CA ASP A 135 -19.59 15.19 14.34
C ASP A 135 -19.10 13.91 15.01
N ALA A 136 -20.04 13.01 15.34
CA ALA A 136 -19.78 11.75 16.03
C ALA A 136 -19.17 10.65 15.16
N LYS A 137 -19.47 10.62 13.85
CA LYS A 137 -18.96 9.58 12.94
C LYS A 137 -19.07 9.98 11.47
N SER A 138 -18.22 9.37 10.65
CA SER A 138 -18.30 9.44 9.20
C SER A 138 -18.37 8.05 8.60
N LEU A 139 -19.24 7.87 7.61
CA LEU A 139 -19.54 6.61 6.96
C LEU A 139 -19.43 6.77 5.45
N TYR A 140 -18.66 5.91 4.81
CA TYR A 140 -18.55 5.82 3.36
C TYR A 140 -18.90 4.40 2.92
N LEU A 141 -19.69 4.29 1.86
CA LEU A 141 -19.88 3.04 1.13
C LEU A 141 -19.32 3.22 -0.27
N VAL A 142 -18.35 2.39 -0.62
CA VAL A 142 -17.55 2.54 -1.83
C VAL A 142 -17.61 1.24 -2.62
N GLU A 143 -17.90 1.33 -3.91
CA GLU A 143 -17.70 0.24 -4.86
C GLU A 143 -16.27 0.35 -5.42
N VAL A 144 -15.48 -0.70 -5.20
CA VAL A 144 -14.11 -0.84 -5.70
C VAL A 144 -14.09 -1.85 -6.86
N PHE A 145 -12.92 -2.02 -7.49
CA PHE A 145 -12.77 -2.91 -8.64
C PHE A 145 -13.33 -4.32 -8.41
N GLY A 146 -13.96 -4.87 -9.46
CA GLY A 146 -14.55 -6.21 -9.42
C GLY A 146 -15.87 -6.28 -8.64
N ARG A 147 -16.65 -5.18 -8.60
CA ARG A 147 -17.94 -5.05 -7.90
C ARG A 147 -17.86 -5.33 -6.39
N LYS A 148 -16.66 -5.24 -5.82
CA LYS A 148 -16.44 -5.39 -4.38
C LYS A 148 -16.89 -4.12 -3.69
N THR A 149 -17.43 -4.25 -2.49
CA THR A 149 -17.83 -3.09 -1.69
C THR A 149 -16.98 -2.97 -0.45
N VAL A 150 -16.62 -1.74 -0.11
CA VAL A 150 -15.93 -1.38 1.13
C VAL A 150 -16.76 -0.36 1.86
N ALA A 151 -17.18 -0.69 3.07
CA ALA A 151 -17.76 0.25 4.03
C ALA A 151 -16.66 0.74 4.98
N ILE A 152 -16.54 2.06 5.10
CA ILE A 152 -15.54 2.74 5.92
C ILE A 152 -16.29 3.50 7.00
N SER A 153 -15.97 3.24 8.26
CA SER A 153 -16.48 3.98 9.40
C SER A 153 -15.34 4.62 10.17
N ILE A 154 -15.44 5.92 10.38
CA ILE A 154 -14.46 6.73 11.11
C ILE A 154 -15.17 7.33 12.32
N VAL A 155 -14.62 7.09 13.50
CA VAL A 155 -15.11 7.62 14.77
C VAL A 155 -13.96 8.38 15.44
N PRO A 156 -14.15 9.64 15.87
CA PRO A 156 -13.13 10.37 16.58
C PRO A 156 -12.81 9.69 17.92
N SER A 157 -11.56 9.78 18.36
CA SER A 157 -11.06 9.22 19.61
C SER A 157 -10.11 10.22 20.27
N GLU A 158 -9.83 10.07 21.56
CA GLU A 158 -8.99 11.01 22.33
C GLU A 158 -7.62 11.27 21.68
N LYS A 159 -7.03 10.26 21.04
CA LYS A 159 -5.72 10.33 20.38
C LYS A 159 -5.81 9.99 18.89
N GLY A 160 -6.75 10.61 18.19
CA GLY A 160 -6.93 10.48 16.74
C GLY A 160 -8.30 9.91 16.38
N SER A 161 -8.33 8.77 15.68
CA SER A 161 -9.59 8.16 15.22
C SER A 161 -9.54 6.64 15.28
N LEU A 162 -10.70 6.04 15.51
CA LEU A 162 -10.94 4.62 15.30
C LEU A 162 -11.57 4.43 13.93
N VAL A 163 -10.99 3.53 13.13
CA VAL A 163 -11.49 3.21 11.80
C VAL A 163 -11.89 1.74 11.73
N LYS A 164 -13.07 1.48 11.18
CA LYS A 164 -13.56 0.15 10.84
C LYS A 164 -13.78 0.07 9.34
N LEU A 165 -13.14 -0.91 8.73
CA LEU A 165 -13.32 -1.29 7.33
C LEU A 165 -14.07 -2.61 7.27
N PHE A 166 -15.13 -2.66 6.48
CA PHE A 166 -15.81 -3.90 6.12
C PHE A 166 -15.74 -4.04 4.61
N HIS A 167 -15.15 -5.13 4.14
CA HIS A 167 -15.12 -5.47 2.72
C HIS A 167 -15.99 -6.68 2.47
N ARG A 168 -16.73 -6.64 1.37
CA ARG A 168 -17.51 -7.76 0.84
C ARG A 168 -17.29 -7.89 -0.65
N THR A 169 -16.97 -9.10 -1.08
CA THR A 169 -17.05 -9.48 -2.48
C THR A 169 -18.52 -9.66 -2.84
N SER A 170 -19.06 -8.89 -3.80
CA SER A 170 -20.38 -9.19 -4.33
C SER A 170 -20.30 -10.55 -5.03
N GLY A 171 -21.00 -11.56 -4.51
CA GLY A 171 -21.41 -12.66 -5.38
C GLY A 171 -22.35 -12.05 -6.42
N GLY A 172 -22.12 -12.31 -7.71
CA GLY A 172 -23.16 -12.04 -8.70
C GLY A 172 -24.47 -12.60 -8.16
N PHE A 173 -25.52 -11.78 -8.18
CA PHE A 173 -26.88 -12.24 -7.89
C PHE A 173 -27.25 -13.38 -8.84
#